data_AF-A0A959ZFW5-F1
#
_entry.id   AF-A0A959ZFW5-F1
#
_cell.length_a   1.000
_cell.length_b   1.000
_cell.length_c   1.000
_cell.angle_alpha   90.00
_cell.angle_beta   90.00
_cell.angle_gamma   90.00
#
_symmetry.space_group_name_H-M   'P 1'
#
loop_
_entity.id
_entity.type
_entity.pdbx_description
1 polymer ?
#
loop_
_entity_poly.entity_id
_entity_poly.type
_entity_poly.pdbx_seq_one_letter_code
_entity_poly.pdbx_strand_id
1 'polypeptide(L)'
;MESGLVGIGEPLSQSPGSAEDAIFLTAHEHGEKAARMLERFVCLPNQTLVWTRLEEDAFALGQIAGPWRYEITGAGVFDGITNVRPARWLEEAFPKEMTPAGVVSTFNRGGRNMQAIRDESTAEESRSLWDGG
;
A
#
# COMPACT_ATOMS: atom_id res chain seq x y z
N MET A 1 -13.91 3.23 -3.13
CA MET A 1 -12.57 3.29 -3.75
C MET A 1 -12.65 2.76 -5.18
N GLU A 2 -12.46 3.62 -6.17
CA GLU A 2 -12.77 3.31 -7.57
C GLU A 2 -11.74 2.42 -8.29
N SER A 3 -10.53 2.24 -7.77
CA SER A 3 -9.48 1.51 -8.51
C SER A 3 -9.40 0.01 -8.22
N GLY A 4 -9.83 -0.45 -7.03
CA GLY A 4 -9.57 -1.84 -6.61
C GLY A 4 -8.07 -2.19 -6.57
N LEU A 5 -7.23 -1.18 -6.38
CA LEU A 5 -5.77 -1.30 -6.36
C LEU A 5 -5.23 -0.84 -5.03
N VAL A 6 -3.99 -1.25 -4.76
CA VAL A 6 -3.14 -0.77 -3.68
C VAL A 6 -1.72 -0.66 -4.20
N GLY A 7 -0.93 0.34 -3.79
CA GLY A 7 0.38 0.53 -4.40
C GLY A 7 1.36 1.43 -3.65
N ILE A 8 2.59 1.46 -4.16
CA ILE A 8 3.74 2.22 -3.63
C ILE A 8 4.64 2.73 -4.75
N GLY A 9 5.65 3.50 -4.35
CA GLY A 9 6.73 3.91 -5.22
C GLY A 9 6.36 5.09 -6.11
N GLU A 10 7.38 5.65 -6.73
CA GLU A 10 7.28 6.80 -7.62
C GLU A 10 7.59 6.34 -9.06
N PRO A 11 7.31 7.14 -10.09
CA PRO A 11 7.61 6.77 -11.46
C PRO A 11 9.10 6.51 -11.68
N LEU A 12 9.39 5.48 -12.47
CA LEU A 12 10.71 5.18 -13.00
C LEU A 12 10.90 5.88 -14.35
N SER A 13 12.15 6.18 -14.70
CA SER A 13 12.53 6.78 -15.98
C SER A 13 12.16 5.91 -17.18
N GLN A 14 12.04 4.59 -16.97
CA GLN A 14 11.59 3.62 -17.96
C GLN A 14 10.62 2.61 -17.33
N SER A 15 9.68 2.09 -18.14
CA SER A 15 8.75 1.07 -17.66
C SER A 15 9.47 -0.29 -17.52
N PRO A 16 9.48 -0.91 -16.34
CA PRO A 16 10.09 -2.22 -16.14
C PRO A 16 9.30 -3.33 -16.82
N GLY A 17 10.00 -4.36 -17.32
CA GLY A 17 9.39 -5.55 -17.90
C GLY A 17 8.96 -6.60 -16.86
N SER A 18 9.54 -6.54 -15.66
CA SER A 18 9.31 -7.50 -14.57
C SER A 18 9.46 -6.85 -13.19
N ALA A 19 9.09 -7.59 -12.15
CA ALA A 19 9.27 -7.12 -10.77
C ALA A 19 10.75 -6.99 -10.40
N GLU A 20 11.61 -7.90 -10.89
CA GLU A 20 13.05 -7.85 -10.69
C GLU A 20 13.65 -6.59 -11.35
N ASP A 21 13.25 -6.31 -12.59
CA ASP A 21 13.65 -5.08 -13.29
C ASP A 21 13.18 -3.83 -12.54
N ALA A 22 11.95 -3.83 -12.02
CA ALA A 22 11.41 -2.71 -11.26
C ALA A 22 12.20 -2.46 -9.97
N ILE A 23 12.60 -3.53 -9.26
CA ILE A 23 13.42 -3.43 -8.05
C ILE A 23 14.81 -2.88 -8.39
N PHE A 24 15.43 -3.40 -9.45
CA PHE A 24 16.73 -2.93 -9.93
C PHE A 24 16.72 -1.45 -10.30
N LEU A 25 15.74 -1.02 -11.12
CA LEU A 25 15.60 0.38 -11.52
C LEU A 25 15.28 1.28 -10.33
N THR A 26 14.43 0.81 -9.41
CA THR A 26 14.13 1.55 -8.16
C THR A 26 15.39 1.72 -7.32
N ALA A 27 16.27 0.72 -7.24
CA ALA A 27 17.53 0.84 -6.50
C ALA A 27 18.44 1.90 -7.13
N HIS A 28 18.48 1.95 -8.47
CA HIS A 28 19.29 2.91 -9.21
C HIS A 28 18.79 4.35 -9.12
N GLU A 29 17.47 4.56 -9.25
CA GLU A 29 16.87 5.89 -9.36
C GLU A 29 16.46 6.48 -7.99
N HIS A 30 15.94 5.62 -7.11
CA HIS A 30 15.31 6.02 -5.83
C HIS A 30 16.04 5.47 -4.60
N GLY A 31 17.09 4.66 -4.82
CA GLY A 31 17.97 4.12 -3.80
C GLY A 31 17.55 2.77 -3.21
N GLU A 32 18.52 2.09 -2.61
CA GLU A 32 18.40 0.75 -2.00
C GLU A 32 17.23 0.59 -1.02
N LYS A 33 16.92 1.65 -0.26
CA LYS A 33 15.81 1.60 0.69
C LYS A 33 14.46 1.44 -0.01
N ALA A 34 14.25 2.17 -1.10
CA ALA A 34 13.02 2.08 -1.88
C ALA A 34 12.92 0.72 -2.58
N ALA A 35 14.03 0.19 -3.11
CA ALA A 35 14.08 -1.13 -3.72
C ALA A 35 13.69 -2.25 -2.76
N ARG A 36 14.23 -2.23 -1.53
CA ARG A 36 13.87 -3.20 -0.47
C ARG A 36 12.41 -3.09 -0.05
N MET A 37 11.83 -1.88 -0.09
CA MET A 37 10.40 -1.70 0.17
C MET A 37 9.57 -2.30 -0.96
N LEU A 38 9.98 -2.10 -2.21
CA LEU A 38 9.32 -2.68 -3.37
C LEU A 38 9.39 -4.21 -3.36
N GLU A 39 10.57 -4.78 -3.13
CA GLU A 39 10.76 -6.23 -3.01
C GLU A 39 9.81 -6.82 -1.97
N ARG A 40 9.74 -6.22 -0.78
CA ARG A 40 8.82 -6.66 0.28
C ARG A 40 7.37 -6.60 -0.17
N PHE A 41 6.96 -5.53 -0.84
CA PHE A 41 5.59 -5.35 -1.32
C PHE A 41 5.20 -6.38 -2.38
N VAL A 42 6.09 -6.66 -3.33
CA VAL A 42 5.91 -7.70 -4.36
C VAL A 42 5.74 -9.07 -3.69
N CYS A 43 6.53 -9.36 -2.66
CA CYS A 43 6.53 -10.64 -1.96
C CYS A 43 5.42 -10.79 -0.91
N LEU A 44 4.59 -9.78 -0.65
CA LEU A 44 3.49 -9.92 0.31
C LEU A 44 2.54 -11.04 -0.15
N PRO A 45 2.10 -11.93 0.75
CA PRO A 45 1.06 -12.88 0.44
C PRO A 45 -0.20 -12.21 -0.09
N ASN A 46 -0.94 -12.93 -0.92
CA ASN A 46 -2.36 -12.58 -1.08
C ASN A 46 -3.04 -12.72 0.28
N GLN A 47 -4.14 -12.00 0.47
CA GLN A 47 -4.87 -11.91 1.74
C GLN A 47 -4.18 -11.10 2.84
N THR A 48 -3.00 -10.54 2.59
CA THR A 48 -2.39 -9.54 3.49
C THR A 48 -3.30 -8.32 3.60
N LEU A 49 -3.60 -7.92 4.83
CA LEU A 49 -4.36 -6.70 5.14
C LEU A 49 -3.51 -5.46 4.93
N VAL A 50 -4.15 -4.43 4.41
CA VAL A 50 -3.50 -3.22 3.93
C VAL A 50 -4.34 -2.00 4.25
N TRP A 51 -3.68 -0.88 4.52
CA TRP A 51 -4.33 0.39 4.80
C TRP A 51 -3.93 1.44 3.77
N THR A 52 -4.88 2.28 3.38
CA THR A 52 -4.65 3.49 2.57
C THR A 52 -5.33 4.67 3.22
N ARG A 53 -4.68 5.83 3.22
CA ARG A 53 -5.27 7.07 3.70
C ARG A 53 -5.99 7.75 2.53
N LEU A 54 -7.29 7.99 2.68
CA LEU A 54 -8.13 8.64 1.67
C LEU A 54 -8.03 10.17 1.78
N GLU A 55 -8.15 10.67 3.01
CA GLU A 55 -8.08 12.08 3.40
C GLU A 55 -7.36 12.20 4.75
N GLU A 56 -7.17 13.40 5.28
CA GLU A 56 -6.37 13.64 6.50
C GLU A 56 -6.72 12.70 7.67
N ASP A 57 -8.02 12.50 7.91
CA ASP A 57 -8.55 11.69 9.01
C ASP A 57 -9.39 10.49 8.56
N ALA A 58 -9.33 10.10 7.28
CA ALA A 58 -10.08 8.98 6.72
C ALA A 58 -9.16 7.88 6.18
N PHE A 59 -9.34 6.66 6.66
CA PHE A 59 -8.51 5.51 6.32
C PHE A 59 -9.37 4.37 5.79
N ALA A 60 -8.87 3.67 4.79
CA ALA A 60 -9.54 2.50 4.26
C ALA A 60 -8.74 1.24 4.52
N LEU A 61 -9.45 0.19 4.94
CA LEU A 61 -8.90 -1.14 5.16
C LEU A 61 -9.23 -2.03 3.97
N GLY A 62 -8.20 -2.73 3.50
CA GLY A 62 -8.30 -3.65 2.39
C GLY A 62 -7.45 -4.88 2.57
N GLN A 63 -7.46 -5.70 1.52
CA GLN A 63 -6.78 -6.96 1.45
C GLN A 63 -6.22 -7.19 0.04
N ILE A 64 -4.95 -7.57 -0.05
CA ILE A 64 -4.29 -7.89 -1.32
C ILE A 64 -4.97 -9.09 -1.99
N ALA A 65 -5.30 -8.94 -3.27
CA ALA A 65 -6.10 -9.90 -4.03
C ALA A 65 -5.39 -10.44 -5.29
N GLY A 66 -4.14 -10.03 -5.56
CA GLY A 66 -3.47 -10.46 -6.78
C GLY A 66 -1.98 -10.07 -6.89
N PRO A 67 -1.38 -10.40 -8.04
CA PRO A 67 0.04 -10.16 -8.29
C PRO A 67 0.35 -8.68 -8.49
N TRP A 68 1.64 -8.35 -8.38
CA TRP A 68 2.17 -7.02 -8.70
C TRP A 68 2.13 -6.75 -10.20
N ARG A 69 1.94 -5.47 -10.55
CA ARG A 69 2.17 -4.90 -11.88
C ARG A 69 2.69 -3.47 -11.76
N TYR A 70 3.42 -3.03 -12.77
CA TYR A 70 3.77 -1.63 -12.94
C TYR A 70 2.69 -0.93 -13.77
N GLU A 71 2.12 0.15 -13.26
CA GLU A 71 1.05 0.91 -13.90
C GLU A 71 1.16 2.37 -13.50
N ILE A 72 1.30 3.27 -14.48
CA ILE A 72 1.28 4.70 -14.22
C ILE A 72 -0.17 5.11 -13.99
N THR A 73 -0.55 5.21 -12.72
CA THR A 73 -1.87 5.68 -12.33
C THR A 73 -1.87 7.22 -12.26
N GLY A 74 -2.90 7.85 -12.84
CA GLY A 74 -2.91 9.30 -13.09
C GLY A 74 -4.01 10.09 -12.37
N ALA A 75 -4.59 9.55 -11.29
CA ALA A 75 -5.66 10.24 -10.58
C ALA A 75 -5.81 9.80 -9.10
N GLY A 76 -6.24 10.75 -8.26
CA GLY A 76 -6.64 10.50 -6.88
C GLY A 76 -5.49 10.12 -5.94
N VAL A 77 -5.77 9.28 -4.94
CA VAL A 77 -4.77 8.82 -3.95
C VAL A 77 -3.62 8.03 -4.56
N PHE A 78 -3.78 7.58 -5.81
CA PHE A 78 -2.78 6.85 -6.57
C PHE A 78 -1.93 7.76 -7.47
N ASP A 79 -2.18 9.06 -7.54
CA ASP A 79 -1.36 9.94 -8.38
C ASP A 79 0.14 9.87 -8.02
N GLY A 80 0.95 9.55 -9.02
CA GLY A 80 2.39 9.28 -8.85
C GLY A 80 2.74 7.89 -8.29
N ILE A 81 1.77 7.03 -7.97
CA ILE A 81 2.01 5.63 -7.61
C ILE A 81 2.11 4.78 -8.87
N THR A 82 3.16 3.95 -8.92
CA THR A 82 3.45 3.13 -10.10
C THR A 82 3.51 1.63 -9.84
N ASN A 83 3.80 1.20 -8.61
CA ASN A 83 3.87 -0.22 -8.28
C ASN A 83 2.59 -0.65 -7.58
N VAL A 84 1.70 -1.36 -8.29
CA VAL A 84 0.35 -1.65 -7.80
C VAL A 84 0.06 -3.15 -7.73
N ARG A 85 -0.89 -3.51 -6.87
CA ARG A 85 -1.49 -4.84 -6.74
C ARG A 85 -3.01 -4.71 -6.66
N PRO A 86 -3.78 -5.68 -7.20
CA PRO A 86 -5.21 -5.76 -6.92
C PRO A 86 -5.47 -5.86 -5.42
N ALA A 87 -6.50 -5.16 -4.94
CA ALA A 87 -6.95 -5.20 -3.57
C ALA A 87 -8.48 -5.18 -3.49
N ARG A 88 -9.02 -5.93 -2.53
CA ARG A 88 -10.41 -5.81 -2.08
C ARG A 88 -10.44 -4.85 -0.91
N TRP A 89 -11.47 -4.04 -0.82
CA TRP A 89 -11.61 -3.04 0.21
C TRP A 89 -12.94 -3.21 0.92
N LEU A 90 -12.96 -2.91 2.22
CA LEU A 90 -14.24 -2.69 2.90
C LEU A 90 -14.92 -1.46 2.30
N GLU A 91 -16.26 -1.46 2.31
CA GLU A 91 -17.05 -0.35 1.77
C GLU A 91 -16.90 0.91 2.62
N GLU A 92 -16.85 0.75 3.94
CA GLU A 92 -16.76 1.84 4.90
C GLU A 92 -15.30 2.25 5.16
N ALA A 93 -15.07 3.56 5.17
CA ALA A 93 -13.83 4.15 5.65
C ALA A 93 -13.88 4.33 7.17
N PHE A 94 -12.72 4.19 7.80
CA PHE A 94 -12.54 4.36 9.24
C PHE A 94 -12.04 5.79 9.52
N PRO A 95 -12.67 6.51 10.46
CA PRO A 95 -12.10 7.73 10.99
C PRO A 95 -10.82 7.40 11.78
N LYS A 96 -9.97 8.39 11.98
CA LYS A 96 -8.71 8.26 12.72
C LYS A 96 -8.86 7.63 14.10
N GLU A 97 -9.94 7.92 14.81
CA GLU A 97 -10.22 7.41 16.16
C GLU A 97 -10.55 5.91 16.19
N MET A 98 -11.04 5.37 15.08
CA MET A 98 -11.36 3.95 14.91
C MET A 98 -10.27 3.18 14.17
N THR A 99 -9.26 3.90 13.67
CA THR A 99 -8.13 3.31 12.96
C THR A 99 -7.06 2.90 13.98
N PRO A 100 -6.46 1.69 13.85
CA PRO A 100 -5.39 1.26 14.75
C PRO A 100 -4.28 2.31 14.90
N ALA A 101 -3.86 2.60 16.13
CA ALA A 101 -2.93 3.70 16.41
C ALA A 101 -1.60 3.56 15.66
N GLY A 102 -1.13 2.32 15.44
CA GLY A 102 0.06 2.04 14.64
C GLY A 102 -0.06 2.46 13.18
N VAL A 103 -1.26 2.33 12.60
CA VAL A 103 -1.56 2.79 11.22
C VAL A 103 -1.53 4.31 11.16
N VAL A 104 -2.24 4.99 12.08
CA VAL A 104 -2.27 6.46 12.14
C VAL A 104 -0.86 7.04 12.34
N SER A 105 -0.09 6.48 13.28
CA SER A 105 1.30 6.90 13.55
C SER A 105 2.21 6.75 12.33
N THR A 106 1.95 5.74 11.50
CA THR A 106 2.70 5.48 10.29
C THR A 106 2.44 6.53 9.21
N PHE A 107 1.17 6.84 8.95
CA PHE A 107 0.80 7.86 7.96
C PHE A 107 1.24 9.27 8.39
N ASN A 108 1.19 9.59 9.69
CA ASN A 108 1.65 10.89 10.22
C ASN A 108 3.16 11.13 10.03
N ARG A 109 3.98 10.08 9.86
CA ARG A 109 5.43 10.22 9.60
C ARG A 109 5.76 10.47 8.13
N GLY A 110 4.76 10.78 7.30
CA GLY A 110 4.95 10.99 5.86
C GLY A 110 4.96 9.70 5.04
N GLY A 111 4.35 8.62 5.55
CA GLY A 111 4.08 7.44 4.74
C GLY A 111 3.17 7.82 3.58
N ARG A 112 3.70 7.85 2.34
CA ARG A 112 2.94 8.30 1.17
C ARG A 112 1.85 7.30 0.82
N ASN A 113 2.13 5.99 0.83
CA ASN A 113 1.16 4.91 0.74
C ASN A 113 1.74 3.61 1.29
N MET A 114 0.88 2.75 1.86
CA MET A 114 1.16 1.35 2.20
C MET A 114 2.40 1.09 3.05
N GLN A 115 2.17 0.93 4.36
CA GLN A 115 3.14 0.20 5.17
C GLN A 115 2.48 -1.08 5.66
N ALA A 116 3.13 -2.20 5.35
CA ALA A 116 2.79 -3.49 5.96
C ALA A 116 2.80 -3.31 7.48
N ILE A 117 1.71 -3.74 8.11
CA ILE A 117 1.57 -3.72 9.56
C ILE A 117 2.64 -4.66 10.13
N ARG A 118 3.65 -4.09 10.80
CA ARG A 118 4.73 -4.87 11.43
C ARG A 118 4.51 -5.14 12.90
N ASP A 119 3.57 -4.42 13.49
CA ASP A 119 3.23 -4.51 14.90
C ASP A 119 2.09 -5.52 15.08
N GLU A 120 2.28 -6.50 15.96
CA GLU A 120 1.35 -7.62 16.16
C GLU A 120 -0.02 -7.12 16.65
N SER A 121 -0.04 -6.14 17.57
CA SER A 121 -1.29 -5.55 18.06
C SER A 121 -2.07 -4.82 16.96
N THR A 122 -1.37 -4.06 16.12
CA THR A 122 -1.96 -3.39 14.96
C THR A 122 -2.51 -4.41 13.95
N ALA A 123 -1.88 -5.58 13.83
CA ALA A 123 -2.31 -6.64 12.92
C ALA A 123 -3.57 -7.35 13.43
N GLU A 124 -3.65 -7.62 14.73
CA GLU A 124 -4.84 -8.18 15.40
C GLU A 124 -6.04 -7.23 15.36
N GLU A 125 -5.82 -5.94 15.65
CA GLU A 125 -6.87 -4.91 15.55
C GLU A 125 -7.39 -4.80 14.11
N SER A 126 -6.48 -4.76 13.12
CA SER A 126 -6.88 -4.71 11.71
C SER A 126 -7.63 -5.97 11.27
N ARG A 127 -7.25 -7.15 11.80
CA ARG A 127 -7.99 -8.40 11.54
C ARG A 127 -9.39 -8.35 12.10
N SER A 128 -9.54 -7.87 13.33
CA SER A 128 -10.85 -7.75 13.98
C SER A 128 -11.78 -6.80 13.22
N LEU A 129 -11.25 -5.69 12.70
CA LEU A 129 -11.99 -4.77 11.85
C LEU A 129 -12.38 -5.40 10.51
N TRP A 130 -11.47 -6.20 9.90
CA TRP A 130 -11.75 -6.90 8.64
C TRP A 130 -12.83 -7.98 8.78
N ASP A 131 -12.81 -8.74 9.87
CA ASP A 131 -13.77 -9.84 10.07
C ASP A 131 -15.15 -9.34 10.52
N GLY A 132 -15.25 -8.08 10.98
CA GLY A 132 -16.48 -7.43 11.43
C GLY A 132 -17.21 -6.58 10.38
N GLY A 133 -16.60 -6.36 9.22
CA GLY A 133 -17.19 -5.62 8.07
C GLY A 133 -17.50 -6.54 6.90
#